data_AF-A0A2V9VFP9-F1
#
_entry.id   AF-A0A2V9VFP9-F1
#
_cell.length_a   1.000
_cell.length_b   1.000
_cell.length_c   1.000
_cell.angle_alpha   90.00
_cell.angle_beta   90.00
_cell.angle_gamma   90.00
#
_symmetry.space_group_name_H-M   'P 1'
#
loop_
_entity.id
_entity.type
_entity.pdbx_description
1 polymer ?
#
loop_
_entity_poly.entity_id
_entity_poly.type
_entity_poly.pdbx_seq_one_letter_code
_entity_poly.pdbx_strand_id
1 'polypeptide(L)'
;MRGGAAGWRCTTCGGLITRIEHGWVEWLAAEDSRGTTTLKGLRLVHGPLRRSGATGGCGCQYDARREFRNHRSIVEGLPLERFVGADGLMLLLAFLAADELPRNDVLELAKRVQIPGYEQTRELFQGAINKGAVAPLIRPGYYLQFEIQALLRWADRESNRAKIDPLDG
;
A
#
# COMPACT_ATOMS: atom_id res chain seq x y z
N MET A 1 2.47 -9.33 -24.37
CA MET A 1 2.82 -9.04 -22.96
C MET A 1 1.61 -8.38 -22.31
N ARG A 2 0.84 -9.07 -21.46
CA ARG A 2 -0.17 -8.42 -20.63
C ARG A 2 0.48 -8.13 -19.28
N GLY A 3 1.24 -7.03 -19.20
CA GLY A 3 1.67 -6.50 -17.92
C GLY A 3 0.41 -6.09 -17.16
N GLY A 4 0.15 -6.71 -16.00
CA GLY A 4 -0.88 -6.22 -15.10
C GLY A 4 -0.65 -4.74 -14.88
N ALA A 5 -1.70 -3.93 -15.00
CA ALA A 5 -1.58 -2.47 -14.89
C ALA A 5 -0.77 -2.11 -13.64
N ALA A 6 0.33 -1.37 -13.83
CA ALA A 6 1.12 -0.87 -12.71
C ALA A 6 0.25 0.08 -11.88
N GLY A 7 0.36 0.00 -10.56
CA GLY A 7 -0.46 0.77 -9.64
C GLY A 7 -0.41 0.24 -8.22
N TRP A 8 -1.21 0.87 -7.35
CA TRP A 8 -1.29 0.55 -5.92
C TRP A 8 -2.62 -0.05 -5.53
N ARG A 9 -2.63 -1.05 -4.66
CA ARG A 9 -3.85 -1.64 -4.13
C ARG A 9 -4.39 -0.79 -2.99
N CYS A 10 -5.63 -0.33 -3.13
CA CYS A 10 -6.34 0.32 -2.04
C CYS A 10 -6.43 -0.62 -0.83
N THR A 11 -6.01 -0.15 0.34
CA THR A 11 -6.06 -0.93 1.59
C THR A 11 -7.50 -1.29 1.98
N THR A 12 -8.49 -0.45 1.63
CA THR A 12 -9.90 -0.67 2.02
C THR A 12 -10.61 -1.71 1.17
N CYS A 13 -10.46 -1.66 -0.17
CA CYS A 13 -11.22 -2.52 -1.08
C CYS A 13 -10.38 -3.51 -1.89
N GLY A 14 -9.04 -3.45 -1.79
CA GLY A 14 -8.11 -4.26 -2.59
C GLY A 14 -8.02 -3.87 -4.07
N GLY A 15 -8.92 -2.99 -4.55
CA GLY A 15 -8.96 -2.49 -5.91
C GLY A 15 -7.74 -1.64 -6.27
N LEU A 16 -7.40 -1.60 -7.55
CA LEU A 16 -6.20 -0.94 -8.04
C LEU A 16 -6.40 0.59 -8.17
N ILE A 17 -5.35 1.33 -7.82
CA ILE A 17 -5.13 2.76 -8.04
C ILE A 17 -4.07 2.83 -9.15
N THR A 18 -4.52 3.01 -10.39
CA THR A 18 -3.65 2.99 -11.59
C THR A 18 -2.99 4.33 -11.89
N ARG A 19 -3.45 5.39 -11.24
CA ARG A 19 -3.05 6.78 -11.46
C ARG A 19 -2.72 7.40 -10.11
N ILE A 20 -1.60 8.10 -10.02
CA ILE A 20 -1.08 8.60 -8.75
C ILE A 20 -2.02 9.65 -8.13
N GLU A 21 -2.67 10.45 -8.97
CA GLU A 21 -3.69 11.44 -8.63
C GLU A 21 -4.99 10.81 -8.06
N HIS A 22 -5.19 9.51 -8.25
CA HIS A 22 -6.33 8.77 -7.70
C HIS A 22 -5.97 8.09 -6.37
N GLY A 23 -4.77 8.29 -5.83
CA GLY A 23 -4.33 7.75 -4.55
C GLY A 23 -4.36 8.79 -3.44
N TRP A 24 -4.74 8.36 -2.24
CA TRP A 24 -4.72 9.17 -1.04
C TRP A 24 -4.15 8.37 0.13
N VAL A 25 -3.21 8.96 0.86
CA VAL A 25 -2.70 8.40 2.11
C VAL A 25 -3.39 9.14 3.24
N GLU A 26 -4.06 8.40 4.12
CA GLU A 26 -4.76 8.95 5.28
C GLU A 26 -4.36 8.25 6.57
N TRP A 27 -4.50 8.98 7.68
CA TRP A 27 -4.29 8.52 9.05
C TRP A 27 -5.27 9.20 10.00
N LEU A 28 -5.33 8.70 11.23
CA LEU A 28 -6.19 9.21 12.30
C LEU A 28 -5.32 9.86 13.37
N ALA A 29 -5.63 11.12 13.70
CA ALA A 29 -5.06 11.85 14.82
C ALA A 29 -6.05 11.83 15.99
N ALA A 30 -5.63 11.40 17.17
CA ALA A 30 -6.45 11.43 18.39
C ALA A 30 -5.59 11.81 19.59
N GLU A 31 -6.18 12.51 20.56
CA GLU A 31 -5.50 12.77 21.84
C GLU A 31 -5.70 11.60 22.79
N ASP A 32 -4.62 11.21 23.48
CA ASP A 32 -4.70 10.25 24.59
C ASP A 32 -5.22 10.92 25.88
N SER A 33 -5.35 10.13 26.95
CA SER A 33 -5.83 10.63 28.25
C SER A 33 -4.90 11.66 28.90
N ARG A 34 -3.69 11.86 28.38
CA ARG A 34 -2.70 12.84 28.84
C ARG A 34 -2.65 14.08 27.94
N GLY A 35 -3.51 14.16 26.93
CA GLY A 35 -3.50 15.25 25.94
C GLY A 35 -2.36 15.14 24.92
N THR A 36 -1.71 13.99 24.82
CA THR A 36 -0.67 13.75 23.81
C THR A 36 -1.33 13.29 22.51
N THR A 37 -1.00 13.94 21.40
CA THR A 37 -1.46 13.51 20.08
C THR A 37 -0.86 12.15 19.72
N THR A 38 -1.72 11.22 19.35
CA THR A 38 -1.37 9.89 18.85
C THR A 38 -1.89 9.74 17.43
N LEU A 39 -1.01 9.35 16.52
CA LEU A 39 -1.38 9.07 15.13
C LEU A 39 -1.46 7.56 14.91
N LYS A 40 -2.44 7.10 14.14
CA LYS A 40 -2.64 5.67 13.85
C LYS A 40 -3.41 5.43 12.55
N GLY A 41 -3.49 4.16 12.14
CA GLY A 41 -4.37 3.75 11.04
C GLY A 41 -3.92 4.29 9.68
N LEU A 42 -2.60 4.44 9.49
CA LEU A 42 -2.05 4.92 8.23
C LEU A 42 -2.39 3.93 7.11
N ARG A 43 -2.99 4.42 6.02
CA ARG A 43 -3.38 3.58 4.89
C ARG A 43 -3.38 4.33 3.56
N LEU A 44 -3.14 3.59 2.48
CA LEU A 44 -3.25 4.07 1.10
C LEU A 44 -4.58 3.61 0.52
N VAL A 45 -5.42 4.55 0.13
CA VAL A 45 -6.78 4.33 -0.36
C VAL A 45 -7.02 5.06 -1.67
N HIS A 46 -8.15 4.78 -2.33
CA HIS A 46 -8.63 5.60 -3.44
C HIS A 46 -8.91 7.02 -2.93
N GLY A 47 -8.33 8.00 -3.62
CA GLY A 47 -8.59 9.40 -3.37
C GLY A 47 -10.01 9.81 -3.78
N PRO A 48 -10.44 10.99 -3.32
CA PRO A 48 -11.75 11.52 -3.67
C PRO A 48 -11.80 11.75 -5.18
N LEU A 49 -12.74 11.09 -5.87
CA LEU A 49 -13.04 11.39 -7.26
C LEU A 49 -13.41 12.88 -7.35
N ARG A 50 -12.63 13.68 -8.11
CA ARG A 50 -13.02 15.05 -8.47
C ARG A 50 -14.29 14.93 -9.30
N ARG A 51 -15.46 15.12 -8.68
CA ARG A 51 -16.75 14.81 -9.30
C ARG A 51 -17.00 15.69 -10.51
N SER A 52 -17.17 15.05 -11.66
CA SER A 52 -18.22 15.45 -12.60
C SER A 52 -19.43 14.55 -12.33
N GLY A 53 -20.48 15.10 -11.71
CA GLY A 53 -21.83 14.52 -11.66
C GLY A 53 -22.10 13.26 -10.80
N ALA A 54 -21.25 12.23 -10.80
CA ALA A 54 -21.63 10.92 -10.26
C ALA A 54 -21.63 10.86 -8.72
N THR A 55 -22.78 10.54 -8.14
CA THR A 55 -22.98 10.25 -6.72
C THR A 55 -22.27 8.97 -6.32
N GLY A 56 -21.03 9.09 -5.87
CA GLY A 56 -20.31 8.01 -5.18
C GLY A 56 -18.81 8.15 -5.34
N GLY A 57 -18.15 8.83 -4.39
CA GLY A 57 -16.74 8.55 -4.15
C GLY A 57 -16.57 7.07 -3.78
N CYS A 58 -15.38 6.50 -3.95
CA CYS A 58 -15.13 5.05 -3.80
C CYS A 58 -15.42 4.49 -2.39
N GLY A 59 -15.89 5.31 -1.43
CA GLY A 59 -16.19 4.91 -0.05
C GLY A 59 -15.00 4.35 0.72
N CYS A 60 -13.79 4.46 0.17
CA CYS A 60 -12.59 3.81 0.69
C CYS A 60 -11.90 4.61 1.79
N GLN A 61 -12.17 5.90 1.87
CA GLN A 61 -11.61 6.82 2.87
C GLN A 61 -12.30 6.69 4.22
N TYR A 62 -11.65 7.18 5.28
CA TYR A 62 -12.27 7.26 6.60
C TYR A 62 -13.46 8.23 6.54
N ASP A 63 -14.55 7.85 7.20
CA ASP A 63 -15.66 8.78 7.44
C ASP A 63 -15.30 9.66 8.64
N ALA A 64 -14.85 10.88 8.36
CA ALA A 64 -14.43 11.82 9.40
C ALA A 64 -15.50 12.08 10.48
N ARG A 65 -16.80 12.09 10.10
CA ARG A 65 -17.89 12.28 11.07
C ARG A 65 -18.06 11.06 11.96
N ARG A 66 -17.88 9.87 11.41
CA ARG A 66 -17.92 8.62 12.18
C ARG A 66 -16.72 8.48 13.10
N GLU A 67 -15.51 8.74 12.60
CA GLU A 67 -14.27 8.66 13.37
C GLU A 67 -14.27 9.65 14.55
N PHE A 68 -14.73 10.88 14.32
CA PHE A 68 -14.83 11.86 15.39
C PHE A 68 -15.89 11.46 16.43
N ARG A 69 -17.08 11.01 16.01
CA ARG A 69 -18.14 10.59 16.96
C ARG A 69 -17.74 9.39 17.82
N ASN A 70 -17.06 8.42 17.23
CA ASN A 70 -16.77 7.15 17.91
C ASN A 70 -15.48 7.19 18.72
N HIS A 71 -14.48 7.93 18.23
CA HIS A 71 -13.11 7.84 18.73
C HIS A 71 -12.49 9.21 19.04
N ARG A 72 -13.23 10.31 18.78
CA ARG A 72 -12.70 11.68 18.82
C ARG A 72 -11.45 11.87 17.95
N SER A 73 -11.30 11.02 16.93
CA SER A 73 -10.20 11.11 15.99
C SER A 73 -10.53 12.11 14.87
N ILE A 74 -9.52 12.83 14.41
CA ILE A 74 -9.55 13.65 13.20
C ILE A 74 -8.92 12.82 12.09
N VAL A 75 -9.53 12.84 10.90
CA VAL A 75 -8.97 12.22 9.70
C VAL A 75 -8.05 13.22 9.03
N GLU A 76 -6.80 12.82 8.85
CA GLU A 76 -5.78 13.57 8.12
C GLU A 76 -5.31 12.79 6.91
N GLY A 77 -4.66 13.47 5.97
CA GLY A 77 -4.09 12.80 4.82
C GLY A 77 -3.51 13.74 3.78
N LEU A 78 -2.81 13.14 2.82
CA LEU A 78 -2.16 13.82 1.70
C LEU A 78 -2.35 12.98 0.41
N PRO A 79 -2.33 13.62 -0.78
CA PRO A 79 -2.30 12.90 -2.05
C PRO A 79 -1.11 11.93 -2.11
N LEU A 80 -1.29 10.77 -2.76
CA LEU A 80 -0.23 9.77 -2.94
C LEU A 80 1.03 10.37 -3.58
N GLU A 81 0.86 11.35 -4.48
CA GLU A 81 1.95 12.10 -5.13
C GLU A 81 2.98 12.67 -4.16
N ARG A 82 2.56 13.04 -2.95
CA ARG A 82 3.45 13.59 -1.91
C ARG A 82 4.40 12.57 -1.31
N PHE A 83 4.17 11.27 -1.54
CA PHE A 83 4.94 10.18 -0.96
C PHE A 83 5.85 9.46 -1.95
N VAL A 84 5.88 9.87 -3.23
CA VAL A 84 6.67 9.23 -4.28
C VAL A 84 7.89 10.09 -4.64
N GLY A 85 9.00 9.44 -5.03
CA GLY A 85 10.23 10.12 -5.43
C GLY A 85 11.06 10.60 -4.23
N ALA A 86 12.11 11.38 -4.51
CA ALA A 86 13.10 11.79 -3.51
C ALA A 86 12.48 12.59 -2.34
N ASP A 87 11.62 13.57 -2.65
CA ASP A 87 10.94 14.37 -1.62
C ASP A 87 9.95 13.54 -0.82
N GLY A 88 9.24 12.63 -1.49
CA GLY A 88 8.33 11.69 -0.83
C GLY A 88 9.06 10.71 0.09
N LEU A 89 10.26 10.26 -0.30
CA LEU A 89 11.12 9.45 0.56
C LEU A 89 11.56 10.26 1.79
N MET A 90 11.95 11.52 1.60
CA MET A 90 12.31 12.40 2.73
C MET A 90 11.15 12.60 3.70
N LEU A 91 9.92 12.76 3.19
CA LEU A 91 8.71 12.85 4.01
C LEU A 91 8.49 11.57 4.84
N LEU A 92 8.63 10.39 4.23
CA LEU A 92 8.50 9.11 4.93
C LEU A 92 9.58 8.92 6.00
N LEU A 93 10.81 9.34 5.72
CA LEU A 93 11.90 9.33 6.69
C LEU A 93 11.64 10.31 7.85
N ALA A 94 11.04 11.47 7.58
CA ALA A 94 10.65 12.41 8.61
C ALA A 94 9.59 11.81 9.55
N PHE A 95 8.58 11.11 9.01
CA PHE A 95 7.60 10.37 9.83
C PHE A 95 8.25 9.30 10.72
N LEU A 96 9.25 8.58 10.20
CA LEU A 96 10.00 7.59 11.00
C LEU A 96 10.85 8.25 12.09
N ALA A 97 11.45 9.41 11.80
CA ALA A 97 12.29 10.13 12.75
C ALA A 97 11.47 10.77 13.88
N ALA A 98 10.25 11.23 13.58
CA ALA A 98 9.34 11.82 14.56
C ALA A 98 8.67 10.77 15.47
N ASP A 99 8.62 9.50 15.04
CA ASP A 99 7.98 8.39 15.78
C ASP A 99 6.49 8.65 16.13
N GLU A 100 5.83 9.53 15.38
CA GLU A 100 4.43 9.94 15.62
C GLU A 100 3.41 8.92 15.08
N LEU A 101 3.78 8.21 14.00
CA LEU A 101 2.99 7.15 13.37
C LEU A 101 3.56 5.77 13.68
N PRO A 102 2.74 4.71 13.68
CA PRO A 102 3.24 3.35 13.86
C PRO A 102 4.33 3.02 12.84
N ARG A 103 5.54 2.75 13.32
CA ARG A 103 6.73 2.54 12.48
C ARG A 103 6.51 1.54 11.35
N ASN A 104 5.84 0.43 11.64
CA ASN A 104 5.58 -0.62 10.66
C ASN A 104 4.68 -0.13 9.52
N ASP A 105 3.70 0.72 9.80
CA ASP A 105 2.79 1.25 8.78
C ASP A 105 3.54 2.20 7.84
N VAL A 106 4.41 3.05 8.39
CA VAL A 106 5.25 3.96 7.59
C VAL A 106 6.25 3.17 6.74
N LEU A 107 6.90 2.15 7.31
CA LEU A 107 7.80 1.26 6.57
C LEU A 107 7.07 0.51 5.45
N GLU A 108 5.85 0.02 5.70
CA GLU A 108 5.05 -0.63 4.67
C GLU A 108 4.68 0.36 3.56
N LEU A 109 4.18 1.55 3.91
CA LEU A 109 3.89 2.59 2.94
C LEU A 109 5.12 2.94 2.10
N ALA A 110 6.28 3.11 2.73
CA ALA A 110 7.53 3.40 2.04
C ALA A 110 7.89 2.33 1.01
N LYS A 111 7.84 1.05 1.38
CA LYS A 111 8.10 -0.05 0.43
C LYS A 111 7.12 -0.03 -0.74
N ARG A 112 5.83 0.19 -0.47
CA ARG A 112 4.76 0.21 -1.49
C ARG A 112 4.91 1.33 -2.51
N VAL A 113 5.41 2.50 -2.09
CA VAL A 113 5.45 3.70 -2.95
C VAL A 113 6.84 3.99 -3.52
N GLN A 114 7.91 3.49 -2.88
CA GLN A 114 9.30 3.77 -3.29
C GLN A 114 9.98 2.59 -4.00
N ILE A 115 9.58 1.34 -3.75
CA ILE A 115 10.28 0.17 -4.29
C ILE A 115 9.56 -0.36 -5.55
N PRO A 116 10.16 -0.25 -6.74
CA PRO A 116 9.51 -0.69 -7.98
C PRO A 116 9.22 -2.20 -7.97
N GLY A 117 7.97 -2.57 -8.22
CA GLY A 117 7.54 -3.97 -8.26
C GLY A 117 7.10 -4.55 -6.91
N TYR A 118 7.38 -3.86 -5.79
CA TYR A 118 7.04 -4.38 -4.46
C TYR A 118 5.53 -4.54 -4.28
N GLU A 119 4.75 -3.52 -4.63
CA GLU A 119 3.30 -3.55 -4.47
C GLU A 119 2.62 -4.68 -5.27
N GLN A 120 3.15 -5.01 -6.45
CA GLN A 120 2.64 -6.09 -7.29
C GLN A 120 2.98 -7.47 -6.74
N THR A 121 4.04 -7.57 -5.93
CA THR A 121 4.60 -8.84 -5.46
C THR A 121 4.37 -9.11 -3.97
N ARG A 122 3.99 -8.11 -3.17
CA ARG A 122 3.92 -8.19 -1.70
C ARG A 122 3.10 -9.40 -1.18
N GLU A 123 2.00 -9.73 -1.86
CA GLU A 123 1.10 -10.83 -1.48
C GLU A 123 1.57 -12.20 -2.02
N LEU A 124 2.51 -12.21 -2.97
CA LEU A 124 3.02 -13.43 -3.62
C LEU A 124 4.23 -14.02 -2.89
N PHE A 125 4.98 -13.20 -2.14
CA PHE A 125 6.23 -13.62 -1.51
C PHE A 125 6.06 -14.84 -0.60
N GLN A 126 5.03 -14.86 0.25
CA GLN A 126 4.84 -15.98 1.17
C GLN A 126 4.65 -17.31 0.43
N GLY A 127 3.83 -17.31 -0.63
CA GLY A 127 3.61 -18.50 -1.45
C GLY A 127 4.86 -18.94 -2.20
N ALA A 128 5.64 -17.99 -2.74
CA ALA A 128 6.87 -18.28 -3.44
C ALA A 128 7.99 -18.80 -2.52
N ILE A 129 8.10 -18.26 -1.31
CA ILE A 129 9.04 -18.72 -0.28
C ILE A 129 8.70 -20.15 0.12
N ASN A 130 7.43 -20.45 0.37
CA ASN A 130 6.99 -21.81 0.73
C ASN A 130 7.28 -22.84 -0.37
N LYS A 131 7.27 -22.42 -1.64
CA LYS A 131 7.64 -23.25 -2.80
C LYS A 131 9.14 -23.29 -3.10
N GLY A 132 9.97 -22.61 -2.30
CA GLY A 132 11.42 -22.51 -2.52
C GLY A 132 11.83 -21.69 -3.75
N ALA A 133 10.90 -20.94 -4.35
CA ALA A 133 11.15 -20.15 -5.56
C ALA A 133 11.92 -18.85 -5.28
N VAL A 134 11.82 -18.34 -4.05
CA VAL A 134 12.52 -17.14 -3.58
C VAL A 134 13.06 -17.42 -2.17
N ALA A 135 14.32 -17.08 -1.93
CA ALA A 135 14.95 -17.16 -0.62
C ALA A 135 15.36 -15.74 -0.19
N PRO A 136 14.69 -15.13 0.82
CA PRO A 136 14.96 -13.76 1.25
C PRO A 136 16.39 -13.61 1.79
N LEU A 137 17.17 -12.69 1.23
CA LEU A 137 18.58 -12.49 1.60
C LEU A 137 18.73 -11.77 2.94
N ILE A 138 17.93 -10.74 3.18
CA ILE A 138 17.98 -9.95 4.41
C ILE A 138 17.06 -10.58 5.45
N ARG A 139 15.74 -10.50 5.21
CA ARG A 139 14.69 -11.11 6.03
C ARG A 139 13.34 -11.06 5.32
N PRO A 140 12.37 -11.93 5.70
CA PRO A 140 10.98 -11.80 5.25
C PRO A 140 10.42 -10.39 5.50
N GLY A 141 9.68 -9.87 4.51
CA GLY A 141 9.12 -8.51 4.51
C GLY A 141 10.06 -7.40 4.02
N TYR A 142 11.33 -7.71 3.75
CA TYR A 142 12.33 -6.76 3.24
C TYR A 142 13.10 -7.39 2.08
N TYR A 143 12.54 -7.22 0.88
CA TYR A 143 13.03 -7.86 -0.33
C TYR A 143 13.81 -6.87 -1.19
N LEU A 144 14.98 -7.30 -1.65
CA LEU A 144 15.84 -6.56 -2.55
C LEU A 144 15.27 -6.55 -3.97
N GLN A 145 15.72 -5.59 -4.77
CA GLN A 145 15.17 -5.41 -6.12
C GLN A 145 15.31 -6.65 -6.98
N PHE A 146 16.45 -7.36 -6.92
CA PHE A 146 16.65 -8.58 -7.69
C PHE A 146 15.72 -9.72 -7.27
N GLU A 147 15.32 -9.78 -5.99
CA GLU A 147 14.38 -10.78 -5.45
C GLU A 147 12.96 -10.50 -5.94
N ILE A 148 12.54 -9.23 -5.92
CA ILE A 148 11.28 -8.78 -6.52
C ILE A 148 11.23 -9.14 -8.00
N GLN A 149 12.32 -8.89 -8.74
CA GLN A 149 12.38 -9.22 -10.17
C GLN A 149 12.37 -10.75 -10.41
N ALA A 150 13.02 -11.54 -9.54
CA ALA A 150 12.94 -13.00 -9.61
C ALA A 150 11.53 -13.51 -9.36
N LEU A 151 10.82 -12.93 -8.39
CA LEU A 151 9.44 -13.26 -8.07
C LEU A 151 8.48 -12.93 -9.23
N LEU A 152 8.63 -11.76 -9.86
CA LEU A 152 7.84 -11.39 -11.05
C LEU A 152 8.02 -12.42 -12.18
N ARG A 153 9.26 -12.79 -12.50
CA ARG A 153 9.54 -13.82 -13.52
C ARG A 153 8.97 -15.18 -13.16
N TRP A 154 9.01 -15.53 -11.87
CA TRP A 154 8.43 -16.78 -11.38
C TRP A 154 6.90 -16.77 -11.51
N ALA A 155 6.24 -15.69 -11.11
CA ALA A 155 4.79 -15.55 -11.20
C ALA A 155 4.29 -15.61 -12.65
N ASP A 156 5.02 -15.03 -13.60
CA ASP A 156 4.73 -15.13 -15.03
C ASP A 156 4.79 -16.58 -15.53
N ARG A 157 5.79 -17.35 -15.08
CA ARG A 157 5.92 -18.78 -15.43
C ARG A 157 4.79 -19.62 -14.85
N GLU A 158 4.44 -19.42 -13.57
CA GLU A 158 3.33 -20.14 -12.94
C GLU A 158 1.99 -19.82 -13.61
N SER A 159 1.75 -18.55 -13.97
CA SER A 159 0.54 -18.15 -14.69
C SER A 159 0.46 -18.79 -16.08
N ASN A 160 1.60 -18.91 -16.79
CA ASN A 160 1.64 -19.57 -18.09
C ASN A 160 1.47 -21.09 -17.98
N ARG A 161 2.09 -21.73 -16.97
CA ARG A 161 1.90 -23.15 -16.70
C ARG A 161 0.44 -23.48 -16.42
N ALA A 162 -0.23 -22.69 -15.59
CA ALA A 162 -1.66 -22.86 -15.29
C ALA A 162 -2.59 -22.68 -16.51
N LYS A 163 -2.13 -22.04 -17.59
CA LYS A 163 -2.89 -21.90 -18.85
C LYS A 163 -2.64 -23.05 -19.84
N ILE A 164 -1.47 -23.68 -19.75
CA ILE A 164 -1.06 -24.78 -20.63
C ILE A 164 -1.58 -26.11 -20.09
N ASP A 165 -1.63 -26.27 -18.76
CA ASP A 165 -2.20 -27.41 -18.06
C ASP A 165 -3.52 -27.01 -17.37
N PRO A 166 -4.63 -26.71 -18.08
CA PRO A 166 -5.93 -26.76 -17.46
C PRO A 166 -6.18 -28.25 -17.17
N LEU A 167 -5.96 -28.67 -15.92
CA LEU A 167 -6.07 -30.07 -15.53
C LEU A 167 -7.36 -30.71 -16.06
N ASP A 168 -7.21 -31.89 -16.67
CA ASP A 168 -8.20 -32.95 -16.64
C ASP A 168 -8.78 -33.04 -15.21
N GLY A 169 -10.07 -32.78 -15.08
CA GLY A 169 -10.82 -32.81 -13.82
C GLY A 169 -12.06 -31.93 -13.86
#